data_AF-A0A1Q4VMF7-F1
#
_entry.id   AF-A0A1Q4VMF7-F1
#
_cell.length_a   1.000
_cell.length_b   1.000
_cell.length_c   1.000
_cell.angle_alpha   90.00
_cell.angle_beta   90.00
_cell.angle_gamma   90.00
#
_symmetry.space_group_name_H-M   'P 1'
#
loop_
_entity.id
_entity.type
_entity.pdbx_description
1 polymer ?
#
loop_
_entity_poly.entity_id
_entity_poly.type
_entity_poly.pdbx_seq_one_letter_code
_entity_poly.pdbx_strand_id
1 'polypeptide(L)'
;MAKEALIRLYDVTPSRPRLDALGSGGSSRDAAPVVPRFRPSAGPRAESFVELRRGDDVLGRCGLNVQGPGTVGACETTAAVPPADRADVHWLLVHVALERLQWLGYAYALVDVADHADRFPPELRRAAWWIPDSTEYRSAVRRDDRSLEWADLFVDFRTWVPSSAPTSLTVNGRDLWIRRPEASEELLLIDWVKDTFGGGWASELHRSFSRDPISSVIVVDRDKERPPKDRLLGFLAYDTARLGMLSTIALVPEARGQDLSLATTLIEECLREARASGMTYAVLGGVGTARLAALRAFSALWTIPGSCPGIFGRGVRN
;
A
#
# COMPACT_ATOMS: atom_id res chain seq x y z
N MET A 1 23.09 -2.25 -6.68
CA MET A 1 21.99 -3.16 -6.27
C MET A 1 20.94 -2.32 -5.58
N ALA A 2 19.66 -2.53 -5.87
CA ALA A 2 18.57 -1.87 -5.17
C ALA A 2 18.67 -2.20 -3.67
N LYS A 3 18.65 -1.18 -2.82
CA LYS A 3 18.79 -1.33 -1.36
C LYS A 3 17.46 -1.60 -0.66
N GLU A 4 16.35 -1.44 -1.38
CA GLU A 4 15.02 -1.57 -0.81
C GLU A 4 14.14 -2.51 -1.64
N ALA A 5 13.35 -3.30 -0.94
CA ALA A 5 12.34 -4.18 -1.50
C ALA A 5 10.94 -3.76 -1.01
N LEU A 6 9.98 -3.80 -1.93
CA LEU A 6 8.56 -3.82 -1.61
C LEU A 6 8.12 -5.28 -1.49
N ILE A 7 7.72 -5.71 -0.30
CA ILE A 7 7.30 -7.08 -0.01
C ILE A 7 5.78 -7.20 -0.14
N ARG A 8 5.31 -8.14 -0.97
CA ARG A 8 3.90 -8.57 -1.03
C ARG A 8 3.55 -9.40 0.20
N LEU A 9 2.92 -8.79 1.19
CA LEU A 9 2.66 -9.43 2.47
C LEU A 9 1.74 -10.64 2.37
N TYR A 10 0.81 -10.63 1.41
CA TYR A 10 -0.10 -11.75 1.17
C TYR A 10 0.56 -12.97 0.49
N ASP A 11 1.83 -12.87 0.08
CA ASP A 11 2.65 -13.96 -0.44
C ASP A 11 3.69 -14.46 0.58
N VAL A 12 3.83 -13.77 1.73
CA VAL A 12 4.77 -14.15 2.78
C VAL A 12 4.23 -15.36 3.54
N THR A 13 5.02 -16.44 3.59
CA THR A 13 4.71 -17.63 4.40
C THR A 13 4.91 -17.35 5.88
N PRO A 14 4.20 -18.04 6.81
CA PRO A 14 4.37 -17.82 8.24
C PRO A 14 5.80 -18.01 8.74
N SER A 15 6.26 -17.15 9.64
CA SER A 15 7.58 -17.17 10.30
C SER A 15 7.71 -18.29 11.34
N ARG A 16 6.57 -18.87 11.76
CA ARG A 16 6.48 -19.84 12.85
C ARG A 16 7.48 -21.00 12.76
N PRO A 17 7.66 -21.68 11.60
CA PRO A 17 8.64 -22.76 11.50
C PRO A 17 10.08 -22.32 11.81
N ARG A 18 10.46 -21.08 11.48
CA ARG A 18 11.79 -20.53 11.77
C ARG A 18 11.94 -20.15 13.25
N LEU A 19 10.89 -19.64 13.88
CA LEU A 19 10.85 -19.42 15.34
C LEU A 19 11.06 -20.74 16.09
N ASP A 20 10.38 -21.81 15.67
CA ASP A 20 10.49 -23.13 16.29
C ASP A 20 11.89 -23.75 16.06
N ALA A 21 12.49 -23.58 14.88
CA ALA A 21 13.85 -24.04 14.58
C ALA A 21 14.90 -23.33 15.44
N LEU A 22 14.80 -22.01 15.64
CA LEU A 22 15.70 -21.25 16.50
C LEU A 22 15.51 -21.58 18.00
N GLY A 23 14.32 -22.05 18.40
CA GLY A 23 14.04 -22.55 19.74
C GLY A 23 14.63 -23.94 20.03
N SER A 24 14.84 -24.75 19.00
CA SER A 24 15.28 -26.16 19.11
C SER A 24 16.78 -26.37 18.82
N GLY A 25 17.50 -25.33 18.38
CA GLY A 25 18.89 -25.39 17.92
C GLY A 25 19.99 -25.54 18.99
N GLY A 26 19.65 -25.76 20.27
CA GLY A 26 20.62 -26.10 21.31
C GLY A 26 20.51 -27.59 21.69
N SER A 27 21.62 -28.24 22.03
CA SER A 27 21.68 -29.65 22.48
C SER A 27 20.87 -29.98 23.75
N SER A 28 20.11 -29.01 24.27
CA SER A 28 19.27 -29.13 25.45
C SER A 28 17.79 -29.09 25.05
N ARG A 29 17.05 -30.13 25.40
CA ARG A 29 15.58 -30.17 25.34
C ARG A 29 14.90 -29.11 26.23
N ASP A 30 15.66 -28.36 27.04
CA ASP A 30 15.19 -27.34 27.99
C ASP A 30 15.41 -25.89 27.52
N ALA A 31 15.84 -25.65 26.28
CA ALA A 31 15.98 -24.28 25.78
C ALA A 31 14.60 -23.59 25.69
N ALA A 32 14.46 -22.42 26.33
CA ALA A 32 13.23 -21.63 26.27
C ALA A 32 12.88 -21.28 24.81
N PRO A 33 11.58 -21.28 24.43
CA PRO A 33 11.17 -20.95 23.08
C PRO A 33 11.48 -19.49 22.75
N VAL A 34 11.74 -19.22 21.46
CA VAL A 34 11.84 -17.84 20.95
C VAL A 34 10.43 -17.32 20.69
N VAL A 35 10.06 -16.22 21.35
CA VAL A 35 8.72 -15.66 21.29
C VAL A 35 8.78 -14.20 20.84
N PRO A 36 7.99 -13.81 19.83
CA PRO A 36 7.84 -12.40 19.47
C PRO A 36 6.95 -11.67 20.48
N ARG A 37 7.40 -10.49 20.92
CA ARG A 37 6.62 -9.53 21.70
C ARG A 37 6.41 -8.25 20.90
N PHE A 38 5.15 -7.93 20.67
CA PHE A 38 4.76 -6.73 19.92
C PHE A 38 4.49 -5.58 20.89
N ARG A 39 5.12 -4.43 20.65
CA ARG A 39 4.79 -3.21 21.38
C ARG A 39 3.39 -2.73 20.92
N PRO A 40 2.49 -2.35 21.85
CA PRO A 40 1.23 -1.69 21.48
C PRO A 40 1.49 -0.37 20.76
N SER A 41 0.65 -0.05 19.77
CA SER A 41 0.69 1.21 19.03
C SER A 41 -0.64 1.93 19.14
N ALA A 42 -0.65 3.27 19.00
CA ALA A 42 -1.86 4.08 19.07
C ALA A 42 -2.85 3.79 17.92
N GLY A 43 -2.36 3.21 16.83
CA GLY A 43 -3.14 2.79 15.69
C GLY A 43 -2.28 1.98 14.71
N PRO A 44 -2.86 1.49 13.61
CA PRO A 44 -2.14 0.61 12.69
C PRO A 44 -1.05 1.30 11.87
N ARG A 45 -1.12 2.64 11.74
CA ARG A 45 -0.11 3.47 11.08
C ARG A 45 0.93 4.06 12.03
N ALA A 46 0.73 3.93 13.35
CA ALA A 46 1.62 4.49 14.35
C ALA A 46 2.90 3.67 14.46
N GLU A 47 3.99 4.34 14.83
CA GLU A 47 5.26 3.70 15.13
C GLU A 47 5.11 2.64 16.22
N SER A 48 5.86 1.56 16.06
CA SER A 48 5.94 0.47 17.03
C SER A 48 7.23 -0.32 16.81
N PHE A 49 7.37 -1.44 17.51
CA PHE A 49 8.41 -2.41 17.27
C PHE A 49 7.97 -3.82 17.67
N VAL A 50 8.65 -4.80 17.12
CA VAL A 50 8.64 -6.18 17.60
C VAL A 50 9.98 -6.52 18.23
N GLU A 51 9.95 -7.32 19.29
CA GLU A 51 11.11 -7.83 19.98
C GLU A 51 11.08 -9.37 19.98
N LEU A 52 12.19 -10.02 19.63
CA LEU A 52 12.33 -11.46 19.81
C LEU A 52 12.97 -11.73 21.17
N ARG A 53 12.36 -12.63 21.95
CA ARG A 53 12.84 -12.97 23.29
C ARG A 53 13.03 -14.47 23.44
N ARG A 54 14.02 -14.86 24.24
CA ARG A 54 14.22 -16.24 24.73
C ARG A 54 14.25 -16.20 26.24
N GLY A 55 13.17 -16.64 26.89
CA GLY A 55 12.98 -16.40 28.32
C GLY A 55 13.02 -14.89 28.62
N ASP A 56 13.95 -14.48 29.49
CA ASP A 56 14.16 -13.08 29.86
C ASP A 56 15.17 -12.34 28.96
N ASP A 57 15.86 -13.06 28.07
CA ASP A 57 16.83 -12.47 27.15
C ASP A 57 16.14 -11.86 25.93
N VAL A 58 16.55 -10.63 25.59
CA VAL A 58 16.20 -9.98 24.33
C VAL A 58 17.21 -10.40 23.28
N LEU A 59 16.75 -11.05 22.21
CA LEU A 59 17.61 -11.42 21.07
C LEU A 59 17.79 -10.24 20.10
N GLY A 60 16.76 -9.41 19.96
CA GLY A 60 16.81 -8.22 19.13
C GLY A 60 15.45 -7.57 18.95
N ARG A 61 15.43 -6.46 18.23
CA ARG A 61 14.25 -5.63 17.99
C ARG A 61 14.21 -5.17 16.55
N CYS A 62 13.00 -5.05 16.01
CA CYS A 62 12.80 -4.39 14.73
C CYS A 62 11.66 -3.37 14.77
N GLY A 63 11.93 -2.19 14.23
CA GLY A 63 10.96 -1.10 14.14
C GLY A 63 9.84 -1.38 13.13
N LEU A 64 8.67 -0.80 13.39
CA LEU A 64 7.50 -0.81 12.51
C LEU A 64 7.06 0.63 12.30
N ASN A 65 6.77 1.00 11.06
CA ASN A 65 6.30 2.33 10.66
C ASN A 65 7.27 3.49 10.99
N VAL A 66 8.54 3.19 11.34
CA VAL A 66 9.52 4.20 11.83
C VAL A 66 9.90 5.21 10.77
N GLN A 67 10.06 4.76 9.52
CA GLN A 67 10.33 5.66 8.39
C GLN A 67 9.02 6.14 7.73
N GLY A 68 7.89 5.86 8.39
CA GLY A 68 6.53 6.14 7.95
C GLY A 68 5.68 4.87 7.77
N PRO A 69 4.36 5.01 7.63
CA PRO A 69 3.41 3.90 7.63
C PRO A 69 3.72 2.86 6.54
N GLY A 70 3.75 1.58 6.91
CA GLY A 70 4.05 0.46 6.01
C GLY A 70 5.53 0.15 5.81
N THR A 71 6.41 0.70 6.65
CA THR A 71 7.87 0.44 6.60
C THR A 71 8.31 -0.50 7.71
N VAL A 72 9.28 -1.38 7.41
CA VAL A 72 10.09 -2.06 8.41
C VAL A 72 11.27 -1.15 8.73
N GLY A 73 11.41 -0.78 10.01
CA GLY A 73 12.51 0.05 10.48
C GLY A 73 13.79 -0.75 10.71
N ALA A 74 14.79 -0.12 11.34
CA ALA A 74 16.04 -0.80 11.69
C ALA A 74 15.76 -2.06 12.54
N CYS A 75 16.43 -3.16 12.17
CA CYS A 75 16.39 -4.41 12.92
C CYS A 75 17.77 -4.71 13.54
N GLU A 76 17.86 -4.61 14.86
CA GLU A 76 19.11 -4.75 15.62
C GLU A 76 19.10 -6.03 16.46
N THR A 77 20.27 -6.69 16.55
CA THR A 77 20.49 -7.84 17.43
C THR A 77 21.28 -7.44 18.66
N THR A 78 21.03 -8.10 19.78
CA THR A 78 21.75 -7.82 21.04
C THR A 78 23.02 -8.65 21.16
N ALA A 79 23.82 -8.36 22.19
CA ALA A 79 24.99 -9.16 22.54
C ALA A 79 24.64 -10.62 22.96
N ALA A 80 23.37 -10.91 23.29
CA ALA A 80 22.92 -12.26 23.60
C ALA A 80 22.88 -13.18 22.37
N VAL A 81 22.95 -12.61 21.16
CA VAL A 81 23.00 -13.36 19.90
C VAL A 81 24.46 -13.56 19.47
N PRO A 82 24.94 -14.82 19.37
CA PRO A 82 26.27 -15.11 18.86
C PRO A 82 26.49 -14.50 17.47
N PRO A 83 27.68 -13.99 17.14
CA PRO A 83 27.95 -13.37 15.83
C PRO A 83 27.53 -14.21 14.63
N ALA A 84 27.68 -15.54 14.69
CA ALA A 84 27.30 -16.46 13.63
C ALA A 84 25.77 -16.47 13.35
N ASP A 85 24.95 -16.21 14.36
CA ASP A 85 23.49 -16.29 14.29
C ASP A 85 22.82 -14.95 14.00
N ARG A 86 23.57 -13.83 14.06
CA ARG A 86 23.01 -12.47 13.97
C ARG A 86 22.23 -12.22 12.68
N ALA A 87 22.72 -12.72 11.55
CA ALA A 87 22.03 -12.60 10.28
C ALA A 87 20.69 -13.37 10.26
N ASP A 88 20.66 -14.56 10.85
CA ASP A 88 19.44 -15.37 10.92
C ASP A 88 18.41 -14.75 11.86
N VAL A 89 18.84 -14.21 13.01
CA VAL A 89 17.97 -13.48 13.93
C VAL A 89 17.48 -12.16 13.33
N HIS A 90 18.34 -11.41 12.62
CA HIS A 90 17.96 -10.20 11.91
C HIS A 90 16.83 -10.47 10.90
N TRP A 91 17.01 -11.47 10.02
CA TRP A 91 15.99 -11.78 9.02
C TRP A 91 14.72 -12.38 9.63
N LEU A 92 14.81 -13.07 10.77
CA LEU A 92 13.64 -13.50 11.52
C LEU A 92 12.87 -12.31 12.13
N LEU A 93 13.58 -11.31 12.65
CA LEU A 93 12.98 -10.05 13.11
C LEU A 93 12.24 -9.32 11.98
N VAL A 94 12.88 -9.17 10.82
CA VAL A 94 12.24 -8.60 9.62
C VAL A 94 10.99 -9.39 9.25
N HIS A 95 11.07 -10.72 9.21
CA HIS A 95 9.94 -11.58 8.85
C HIS A 95 8.76 -11.40 9.80
N VAL A 96 8.99 -11.43 11.11
CA VAL A 96 7.94 -11.20 12.12
C VAL A 96 7.40 -9.76 12.04
N ALA A 97 8.24 -8.77 11.73
CA ALA A 97 7.79 -7.39 11.52
C ALA A 97 6.84 -7.28 10.31
N LEU A 98 7.15 -7.98 9.21
CA LEU A 98 6.29 -8.04 8.02
C LEU A 98 4.94 -8.69 8.32
N GLU A 99 4.92 -9.79 9.07
CA GLU A 99 3.66 -10.42 9.53
C GLU A 99 2.84 -9.47 10.40
N ARG A 100 3.51 -8.68 11.25
CA ARG A 100 2.83 -7.67 12.07
C ARG A 100 2.20 -6.58 11.22
N LEU A 101 2.91 -6.06 10.21
CA LEU A 101 2.33 -5.10 9.26
C LEU A 101 1.13 -5.69 8.52
N GLN A 102 1.21 -6.95 8.10
CA GLN A 102 0.10 -7.64 7.47
C GLN A 102 -1.12 -7.73 8.40
N TRP A 103 -0.90 -8.09 9.67
CA TRP A 103 -1.94 -8.13 10.70
C TRP A 103 -2.56 -6.75 10.96
N LEU A 104 -1.76 -5.67 10.90
CA LEU A 104 -2.24 -4.29 11.03
C LEU A 104 -3.05 -3.81 9.81
N GLY A 105 -3.10 -4.59 8.73
CA GLY A 105 -3.95 -4.34 7.57
C GLY A 105 -3.23 -3.90 6.30
N TYR A 106 -1.91 -3.94 6.27
CA TYR A 106 -1.13 -3.67 5.06
C TYR A 106 -1.18 -4.87 4.09
N ALA A 107 -1.10 -4.58 2.79
CA ALA A 107 -0.88 -5.60 1.75
C ALA A 107 0.57 -5.65 1.24
N TYR A 108 1.28 -4.54 1.39
CA TYR A 108 2.67 -4.35 0.98
C TYR A 108 3.44 -3.72 2.13
N ALA A 109 4.74 -3.95 2.20
CA ALA A 109 5.63 -3.24 3.11
C ALA A 109 6.98 -2.94 2.47
N LEU A 110 7.57 -1.80 2.83
CA LEU A 110 8.93 -1.43 2.43
C LEU A 110 9.95 -2.00 3.42
N VAL A 111 11.04 -2.56 2.90
CA VAL A 111 12.14 -3.15 3.68
C VAL A 111 13.48 -2.70 3.10
N ASP A 112 14.36 -2.17 3.94
CA ASP A 112 15.77 -2.02 3.62
C ASP A 112 16.45 -3.40 3.72
N VAL A 113 17.17 -3.78 2.67
CA VAL A 113 17.85 -5.09 2.56
C VAL A 113 19.37 -4.98 2.61
N ALA A 114 19.93 -3.81 2.94
CA ALA A 114 21.37 -3.56 2.94
C ALA A 114 22.09 -4.43 3.99
N ASP A 115 21.50 -4.57 5.18
CA ASP A 115 22.05 -5.39 6.24
C ASP A 115 21.85 -6.88 5.92
N HIS A 116 22.94 -7.65 5.99
CA HIS A 116 22.92 -9.09 5.72
C HIS A 116 22.31 -9.47 4.36
N ALA A 117 22.50 -8.64 3.34
CA ALA A 117 21.97 -8.82 1.99
C ALA A 117 22.31 -10.19 1.36
N ASP A 118 23.50 -10.72 1.66
CA ASP A 118 24.00 -12.01 1.22
C ASP A 118 23.18 -13.19 1.77
N ARG A 119 22.46 -12.99 2.88
CA ARG A 119 21.60 -13.98 3.52
C ARG A 119 20.10 -13.68 3.40
N PHE A 120 19.69 -12.83 2.44
CA PHE A 120 18.28 -12.50 2.24
C PHE A 120 17.42 -13.78 2.02
N PRO A 121 16.38 -14.04 2.83
CA PRO A 121 15.67 -15.31 2.82
C PRO A 121 14.95 -15.60 1.50
N PRO A 122 15.02 -16.85 0.96
CA PRO A 122 14.33 -17.22 -0.27
C PRO A 122 12.81 -16.98 -0.25
N GLU A 123 12.16 -17.19 0.89
CA GLU A 123 10.74 -16.93 1.10
C GLU A 123 10.38 -15.45 0.96
N LEU A 124 11.17 -14.54 1.54
CA LEU A 124 10.98 -13.11 1.39
C LEU A 124 11.33 -12.66 -0.03
N ARG A 125 12.38 -13.24 -0.63
CA ARG A 125 12.79 -12.96 -2.01
C ARG A 125 11.70 -13.28 -3.04
N ARG A 126 10.90 -14.33 -2.83
CA ARG A 126 9.76 -14.68 -3.71
C ARG A 126 8.61 -13.67 -3.62
N ALA A 127 8.42 -13.05 -2.47
CA ALA A 127 7.42 -12.01 -2.25
C ALA A 127 7.94 -10.59 -2.59
N ALA A 128 9.24 -10.43 -2.85
CA ALA A 128 9.87 -9.14 -3.05
C ALA A 128 9.77 -8.65 -4.50
N TRP A 129 9.50 -7.36 -4.64
CA TRP A 129 9.79 -6.58 -5.83
C TRP A 129 10.79 -5.48 -5.49
N TRP A 130 11.87 -5.37 -6.28
CA TRP A 130 12.95 -4.43 -6.02
C TRP A 130 12.57 -3.03 -6.48
N ILE A 131 12.68 -2.05 -5.58
CA ILE A 131 12.34 -0.68 -5.91
C ILE A 131 13.36 -0.15 -6.92
N PRO A 132 12.92 0.32 -8.10
CA PRO A 132 13.81 0.88 -9.10
C PRO A 132 14.52 2.13 -8.56
N ASP A 133 15.77 2.32 -8.96
CA ASP A 133 16.51 3.53 -8.64
C ASP A 133 15.83 4.74 -9.31
N SER A 134 15.41 5.71 -8.51
CA SER A 134 14.74 6.93 -8.97
C SER A 134 15.59 7.78 -9.93
N THR A 135 16.92 7.55 -9.98
CA THR A 135 17.83 8.22 -10.92
C THR A 135 17.76 7.63 -12.34
N GLU A 136 17.22 6.42 -12.52
CA GLU A 136 16.98 5.84 -13.83
C GLU A 136 15.66 6.37 -14.42
N TYR A 137 15.75 7.34 -15.33
CA TYR A 137 14.58 7.74 -16.12
C TYR A 137 14.16 6.60 -17.07
N ARG A 138 13.01 5.98 -16.79
CA ARG A 138 12.34 5.07 -17.73
C ARG A 138 11.04 5.67 -18.20
N SER A 139 10.82 5.69 -19.52
CA SER A 139 9.51 6.08 -20.07
C SER A 139 8.42 5.15 -19.51
N ALA A 140 7.19 5.65 -19.40
CA ALA A 140 6.07 4.85 -18.92
C ALA A 140 5.92 3.53 -19.71
N VAL A 141 6.16 3.56 -21.02
CA VAL A 141 6.13 2.38 -21.91
C VAL A 141 7.19 1.33 -21.56
N ARG A 142 8.39 1.74 -21.10
CA ARG A 142 9.46 0.80 -20.73
C ARG A 142 9.31 0.21 -19.32
N ARG A 143 8.51 0.87 -18.48
CA ARG A 143 8.10 0.35 -17.15
C ARG A 143 6.89 -0.56 -17.23
N ASP A 144 6.15 -0.42 -18.31
CA ASP A 144 4.96 -1.16 -18.60
C ASP A 144 5.29 -2.53 -19.21
N ASP A 145 5.02 -3.59 -18.44
CA ASP A 145 4.99 -4.94 -18.98
C ASP A 145 3.58 -5.25 -19.48
N ARG A 146 3.38 -5.10 -20.80
CA ARG A 146 2.08 -5.33 -21.45
C ARG A 146 1.66 -6.80 -21.47
N SER A 147 2.56 -7.73 -21.15
CA SER A 147 2.23 -9.15 -21.03
C SER A 147 1.51 -9.47 -19.72
N LEU A 148 1.54 -8.56 -18.74
CA LEU A 148 0.87 -8.72 -17.46
C LEU A 148 -0.58 -8.24 -17.56
N GLU A 149 -1.49 -9.20 -17.55
CA GLU A 149 -2.92 -8.95 -17.40
C GLU A 149 -3.18 -8.58 -15.93
N TRP A 150 -3.17 -7.28 -15.61
CA TRP A 150 -3.58 -6.70 -14.31
C TRP A 150 -2.58 -6.79 -13.16
N ALA A 151 -1.53 -5.98 -13.21
CA ALA A 151 -0.62 -5.79 -12.10
C ALA A 151 -0.99 -4.54 -11.26
N ASP A 152 -0.70 -4.62 -9.97
CA ASP A 152 -0.73 -3.49 -9.05
C ASP A 152 0.43 -2.53 -9.40
N LEU A 153 0.21 -1.23 -9.19
CA LEU A 153 1.14 -0.17 -9.55
C LEU A 153 1.66 0.56 -8.30
N PHE A 154 2.97 0.68 -8.18
CA PHE A 154 3.65 1.35 -7.09
C PHE A 154 3.99 2.80 -7.43
N VAL A 155 3.87 3.68 -6.44
CA VAL A 155 4.48 5.02 -6.45
C VAL A 155 5.24 5.24 -5.14
N ASP A 156 6.44 5.78 -5.27
CA ASP A 156 7.28 6.17 -4.13
C ASP A 156 7.05 7.65 -3.81
N PHE A 157 6.43 7.96 -2.67
CA PHE A 157 6.18 9.36 -2.28
C PHE A 157 7.42 10.11 -1.81
N ARG A 158 8.52 9.40 -1.55
CA ARG A 158 9.80 10.01 -1.15
C ARG A 158 10.49 10.69 -2.33
N THR A 159 10.24 10.20 -3.54
CA THR A 159 10.84 10.72 -4.78
C THR A 159 9.82 11.34 -5.73
N TRP A 160 8.53 11.05 -5.55
CA TRP A 160 7.48 11.65 -6.35
C TRP A 160 7.28 13.15 -6.05
N VAL A 161 7.20 13.94 -7.13
CA VAL A 161 6.85 15.35 -7.10
C VAL A 161 5.49 15.51 -7.79
N PRO A 162 4.45 16.00 -7.09
CA PRO A 162 3.16 16.28 -7.72
C PRO A 162 3.33 17.40 -8.76
N SER A 163 2.60 17.30 -9.86
CA SER A 163 2.48 18.41 -10.79
C SER A 163 1.65 19.54 -10.18
N SER A 164 1.77 20.73 -10.75
CA SER A 164 0.95 21.90 -10.41
C SER A 164 -0.46 21.82 -11.01
N ALA A 165 -0.96 20.62 -11.35
CA ALA A 165 -2.25 20.44 -11.98
C ALA A 165 -3.37 21.07 -11.12
N PRO A 166 -4.28 21.83 -11.74
CA PRO A 166 -5.36 22.46 -11.01
C PRO A 166 -6.36 21.42 -10.51
N THR A 167 -6.83 21.64 -9.28
CA THR A 167 -7.94 20.92 -8.62
C THR A 167 -9.30 21.12 -9.34
N SER A 168 -9.33 22.00 -10.34
CA SER A 168 -10.46 22.25 -11.23
C SER A 168 -10.07 22.08 -12.70
N LEU A 169 -10.96 21.47 -13.49
CA LEU A 169 -10.75 21.24 -14.91
C LEU A 169 -12.06 21.44 -15.67
N THR A 170 -11.96 21.87 -16.93
CA THR A 170 -13.10 21.94 -17.84
C THR A 170 -13.01 20.78 -18.82
N VAL A 171 -13.96 19.86 -18.77
CA VAL A 171 -14.01 18.68 -19.66
C VAL A 171 -15.37 18.66 -20.35
N ASN A 172 -15.38 18.68 -21.68
CA ASN A 172 -16.61 18.67 -22.49
C ASN A 172 -17.62 19.75 -22.09
N GLY A 173 -17.13 20.96 -21.80
CA GLY A 173 -17.96 22.11 -21.41
C GLY A 173 -18.52 22.03 -19.98
N ARG A 174 -18.11 21.03 -19.18
CA ARG A 174 -18.43 20.97 -17.75
C ARG A 174 -17.25 21.45 -16.92
N ASP A 175 -17.51 22.35 -15.99
CA ASP A 175 -16.51 22.77 -15.02
C ASP A 175 -16.55 21.84 -13.81
N LEU A 176 -15.46 21.12 -13.59
CA LEU A 176 -15.37 20.06 -12.60
C LEU A 176 -14.46 20.47 -11.45
N TRP A 177 -14.79 20.01 -10.24
CA TRP A 177 -13.94 20.02 -9.06
C TRP A 177 -13.51 18.60 -8.70
N ILE A 178 -12.24 18.44 -8.37
CA ILE A 178 -11.66 17.20 -7.86
C ILE A 178 -11.23 17.49 -6.43
N ARG A 179 -11.91 16.95 -5.43
CA ARG A 179 -11.63 17.32 -4.02
C ARG A 179 -11.96 16.20 -3.06
N ARG A 180 -11.49 16.33 -1.82
CA ARG A 180 -12.02 15.54 -0.70
C ARG A 180 -13.53 15.79 -0.54
N PRO A 181 -14.35 14.75 -0.27
CA PRO A 181 -15.76 14.94 0.07
C PRO A 181 -15.91 15.67 1.41
N GLU A 182 -17.01 16.38 1.58
CA GLU A 182 -17.44 16.92 2.87
C GLU A 182 -18.16 15.84 3.67
N ALA A 183 -18.07 15.88 5.01
CA ALA A 183 -18.74 14.89 5.86
C ALA A 183 -20.26 14.81 5.63
N SER A 184 -20.90 15.95 5.34
CA SER A 184 -22.34 16.01 5.03
C SER A 184 -22.73 15.32 3.72
N GLU A 185 -21.77 14.94 2.88
CA GLU A 185 -22.01 14.29 1.59
C GLU A 185 -21.99 12.76 1.68
N GLU A 186 -21.66 12.18 2.84
CA GLU A 186 -21.43 10.73 3.01
C GLU A 186 -22.58 9.88 2.46
N LEU A 187 -23.81 10.09 2.94
CA LEU A 187 -24.95 9.26 2.58
C LEU A 187 -25.28 9.36 1.09
N LEU A 188 -25.24 10.58 0.52
CA LEU A 188 -25.48 10.82 -0.90
C LEU A 188 -24.46 10.06 -1.77
N LEU A 189 -23.18 10.14 -1.39
CA LEU A 189 -22.07 9.54 -2.12
C LEU A 189 -22.10 8.01 -2.04
N ILE A 190 -22.36 7.43 -0.87
CA ILE A 190 -22.47 5.98 -0.69
C ILE A 190 -23.63 5.41 -1.52
N ASP A 191 -24.79 6.06 -1.47
CA ASP A 191 -25.96 5.63 -2.25
C ASP A 191 -25.67 5.70 -3.76
N TRP A 192 -25.10 6.81 -4.21
CA TRP A 192 -24.73 6.96 -5.62
C TRP A 192 -23.69 5.93 -6.08
N VAL A 193 -22.64 5.67 -5.29
CA VAL A 193 -21.63 4.64 -5.63
C VAL A 193 -22.25 3.26 -5.66
N LYS A 194 -23.15 2.95 -4.71
CA LYS A 194 -23.85 1.66 -4.67
C LYS A 194 -24.69 1.46 -5.93
N ASP A 195 -25.45 2.47 -6.34
CA ASP A 195 -26.29 2.43 -7.53
C ASP A 195 -25.47 2.32 -8.83
N THR A 196 -24.32 3.01 -8.89
CA THR A 196 -23.54 3.16 -10.13
C THR A 196 -22.45 2.10 -10.30
N PHE A 197 -21.84 1.66 -9.21
CA PHE A 197 -20.65 0.82 -9.21
C PHE A 197 -20.74 -0.43 -8.33
N GLY A 198 -21.82 -0.58 -7.56
CA GLY A 198 -22.09 -1.75 -6.72
C GLY A 198 -21.55 -1.65 -5.29
N GLY A 199 -21.95 -2.63 -4.48
CA GLY A 199 -21.76 -2.63 -3.03
C GLY A 199 -20.30 -2.70 -2.55
N GLY A 200 -19.41 -3.30 -3.34
CA GLY A 200 -17.98 -3.39 -2.98
C GLY A 200 -17.33 -2.01 -2.88
N TRP A 201 -17.45 -1.21 -3.94
CA TRP A 201 -16.95 0.16 -3.98
C TRP A 201 -17.69 1.10 -3.03
N ALA A 202 -19.00 0.89 -2.82
CA ALA A 202 -19.74 1.65 -1.82
C ALA A 202 -19.20 1.40 -0.40
N SER A 203 -18.82 0.16 -0.10
CA SER A 203 -18.22 -0.22 1.19
C SER A 203 -16.84 0.42 1.37
N GLU A 204 -16.01 0.44 0.32
CA GLU A 204 -14.72 1.12 0.35
C GLU A 204 -14.88 2.63 0.55
N LEU A 205 -15.81 3.27 -0.17
CA LEU A 205 -16.08 4.70 -0.01
C LEU A 205 -16.59 5.01 1.40
N HIS A 206 -17.53 4.23 1.93
CA HIS A 206 -17.99 4.37 3.31
C HIS A 206 -16.84 4.24 4.32
N ARG A 207 -15.93 3.28 4.13
CA ARG A 207 -14.74 3.16 4.99
C ARG A 207 -13.86 4.40 4.96
N SER A 208 -13.81 5.15 3.85
CA SER A 208 -13.02 6.38 3.77
C SER A 208 -13.51 7.49 4.69
N PHE A 209 -14.82 7.55 4.99
CA PHE A 209 -15.42 8.56 5.88
C PHE A 209 -15.10 8.34 7.36
N SER A 210 -14.66 7.13 7.73
CA SER A 210 -14.18 6.82 9.08
C SER A 210 -12.66 6.99 9.23
N ARG A 211 -12.03 7.74 8.30
CA ARG A 211 -10.65 8.20 8.39
C ARG A 211 -10.64 9.68 8.67
N ASP A 212 -9.61 10.12 9.38
CA ASP A 212 -9.41 11.53 9.71
C ASP A 212 -8.02 11.98 9.20
N PRO A 213 -7.96 12.86 8.18
CA PRO A 213 -9.09 13.34 7.37
C PRO A 213 -9.68 12.26 6.45
N ILE A 214 -10.84 12.52 5.83
CA ILE A 214 -11.51 11.58 4.92
C ILE A 214 -10.55 11.11 3.82
N SER A 215 -10.47 9.79 3.62
CA SER A 215 -9.45 9.16 2.76
C SER A 215 -9.93 8.88 1.34
N SER A 216 -10.65 9.82 0.75
CA SER A 216 -11.13 9.74 -0.63
C SER A 216 -11.16 11.10 -1.31
N VAL A 217 -11.19 11.07 -2.63
CA VAL A 217 -11.33 12.21 -3.52
C VAL A 217 -12.46 11.92 -4.49
N ILE A 218 -13.29 12.91 -4.77
CA ILE A 218 -14.45 12.84 -5.66
C ILE A 218 -14.32 13.84 -6.81
N VAL A 219 -14.98 13.52 -7.93
CA VAL A 219 -15.16 14.43 -9.07
C VAL A 219 -16.60 14.94 -9.07
N VAL A 220 -16.77 16.26 -9.03
CA VAL A 220 -18.07 16.92 -8.92
C VAL A 220 -18.24 18.01 -9.99
N ASP A 221 -19.38 17.99 -10.67
CA ASP A 221 -19.83 19.06 -11.56
C ASP A 221 -20.21 20.32 -10.74
N ARG A 222 -19.70 21.47 -11.16
CA ARG A 222 -19.96 22.75 -10.48
C ARG A 222 -21.34 23.32 -10.79
N ASP A 223 -22.02 22.82 -11.82
CA ASP A 223 -23.38 23.24 -12.13
C ASP A 223 -24.34 22.83 -11.01
N LYS A 224 -24.80 23.81 -10.23
CA LYS A 224 -25.66 23.61 -9.06
C LYS A 224 -27.13 23.39 -9.45
N GLU A 225 -27.51 23.68 -10.68
CA GLU A 225 -28.89 23.48 -11.17
C GLU A 225 -29.15 22.00 -11.48
N ARG A 226 -28.09 21.20 -11.67
CA ARG A 226 -28.20 19.75 -11.89
C ARG A 226 -28.55 19.03 -10.58
N PRO A 227 -29.34 17.94 -10.65
CA PRO A 227 -29.60 17.10 -9.50
C PRO A 227 -28.30 16.63 -8.81
N PRO A 228 -28.24 16.54 -7.46
CA PRO A 228 -27.00 16.24 -6.75
C PRO A 228 -26.27 14.98 -7.23
N LYS A 229 -26.99 13.86 -7.46
CA LYS A 229 -26.37 12.61 -7.96
C LYS A 229 -25.80 12.77 -9.36
N ASP A 230 -26.45 13.56 -10.23
CA ASP A 230 -26.02 13.79 -11.61
C ASP A 230 -24.75 14.64 -11.71
N ARG A 231 -24.39 15.32 -10.62
CA ARG A 231 -23.15 16.09 -10.49
C ARG A 231 -21.97 15.22 -10.09
N LEU A 232 -22.16 13.98 -9.65
CA LEU A 232 -21.08 13.09 -9.24
C LEU A 232 -20.57 12.30 -10.44
N LEU A 233 -19.27 12.42 -10.75
CA LEU A 233 -18.67 11.78 -11.93
C LEU A 233 -17.66 10.69 -11.60
N GLY A 234 -17.13 10.66 -10.38
CA GLY A 234 -16.14 9.67 -10.00
C GLY A 234 -15.64 9.82 -8.59
N PHE A 235 -14.92 8.79 -8.15
CA PHE A 235 -14.21 8.80 -6.89
C PHE A 235 -12.97 7.91 -6.95
N LEU A 236 -12.05 8.16 -6.03
CA LEU A 236 -10.88 7.34 -5.75
C LEU A 236 -10.59 7.41 -4.26
N ALA A 237 -10.28 6.28 -3.63
CA ALA A 237 -10.04 6.21 -2.19
C ALA A 237 -8.67 5.61 -1.88
N TYR A 238 -8.15 5.88 -0.68
CA TYR A 238 -6.92 5.30 -0.15
C TYR A 238 -7.12 4.78 1.27
N ASP A 239 -6.30 3.82 1.68
CA ASP A 239 -6.36 3.16 2.99
C ASP A 239 -7.74 2.52 3.30
N THR A 240 -8.57 2.23 2.30
CA THR A 240 -9.93 1.69 2.48
C THR A 240 -9.96 0.17 2.46
N ALA A 241 -9.43 -0.44 1.39
CA ALA A 241 -9.34 -1.89 1.27
C ALA A 241 -8.18 -2.48 2.11
N ARG A 242 -7.03 -1.82 2.04
CA ARG A 242 -5.79 -2.14 2.76
C ARG A 242 -5.00 -0.87 3.01
N LEU A 243 -4.20 -0.86 4.08
CA LEU A 243 -3.29 0.24 4.35
C LEU A 243 -2.16 0.27 3.31
N GLY A 244 -1.74 1.48 2.93
CA GLY A 244 -0.73 1.69 1.89
C GLY A 244 -1.26 1.56 0.46
N MET A 245 -2.57 1.38 0.29
CA MET A 245 -3.19 1.14 -1.02
C MET A 245 -4.20 2.21 -1.43
N LEU A 246 -4.31 2.41 -2.73
CA LEU A 246 -5.42 3.13 -3.38
C LEU A 246 -6.37 2.11 -4.01
N SER A 247 -7.66 2.44 -4.01
CA SER A 247 -8.70 1.70 -4.74
C SER A 247 -8.51 1.84 -6.25
N THR A 248 -9.33 1.13 -7.02
CA THR A 248 -9.42 1.37 -8.46
C THR A 248 -10.14 2.68 -8.76
N ILE A 249 -9.82 3.29 -9.91
CA ILE A 249 -10.48 4.51 -10.40
C ILE A 249 -11.93 4.21 -10.79
N ALA A 250 -12.87 4.87 -10.12
CA ALA A 250 -14.28 4.81 -10.45
C ALA A 250 -14.70 6.09 -11.16
N LEU A 251 -15.00 5.99 -12.45
CA LEU A 251 -15.61 7.06 -13.25
C LEU A 251 -16.94 6.55 -13.82
N VAL A 252 -17.95 7.41 -13.86
CA VAL A 252 -19.25 7.11 -14.49
C VAL A 252 -19.06 6.79 -15.97
N PRO A 253 -19.88 5.90 -16.58
CA PRO A 253 -19.72 5.48 -17.98
C PRO A 253 -19.56 6.64 -18.96
N GLU A 254 -20.35 7.70 -18.78
CA GLU A 254 -20.36 8.90 -19.60
C GLU A 254 -19.12 9.80 -19.41
N ALA A 255 -18.26 9.55 -18.41
CA ALA A 255 -16.99 10.27 -18.27
C ALA A 255 -15.77 9.40 -18.69
N ARG A 256 -15.98 8.12 -19.01
CA ARG A 256 -14.90 7.19 -19.40
C ARG A 256 -14.43 7.45 -20.83
N GLY A 257 -13.12 7.44 -21.03
CA GLY A 257 -12.51 7.49 -22.37
C GLY A 257 -12.72 8.79 -23.15
N GLN A 258 -13.36 9.79 -22.53
CA GLN A 258 -13.61 11.09 -23.16
C GLN A 258 -12.41 12.02 -23.06
N ASP A 259 -11.76 12.05 -21.89
CA ASP A 259 -10.54 12.81 -21.66
C ASP A 259 -9.68 12.09 -20.63
N LEU A 260 -8.40 11.91 -20.95
CA LEU A 260 -7.41 11.32 -20.06
C LEU A 260 -7.15 12.21 -18.84
N SER A 261 -7.28 13.53 -19.02
CA SER A 261 -7.00 14.56 -18.02
C SER A 261 -7.82 14.36 -16.74
N LEU A 262 -9.08 13.94 -16.86
CA LEU A 262 -9.95 13.72 -15.71
C LEU A 262 -9.45 12.57 -14.82
N ALA A 263 -9.13 11.43 -15.45
CA ALA A 263 -8.63 10.28 -14.72
C ALA A 263 -7.25 10.56 -14.10
N THR A 264 -6.33 11.20 -14.84
CA THR A 264 -4.99 11.54 -14.34
C THR A 264 -5.05 12.54 -13.20
N THR A 265 -5.92 13.56 -13.28
CA THR A 265 -6.04 14.57 -12.22
C THR A 265 -6.68 13.97 -10.96
N LEU A 266 -7.66 13.06 -11.10
CA LEU A 266 -8.23 12.33 -9.96
C LEU A 266 -7.20 11.44 -9.27
N ILE A 267 -6.38 10.70 -10.02
CA ILE A 267 -5.26 9.93 -9.47
C ILE A 267 -4.32 10.86 -8.71
N GLU A 268 -3.92 11.95 -9.36
CA GLU A 268 -2.93 12.87 -8.83
C GLU A 268 -3.37 13.55 -7.53
N GLU A 269 -4.61 14.03 -7.46
CA GLU A 269 -5.17 14.61 -6.24
C GLU A 269 -5.25 13.55 -5.13
N CYS A 270 -5.68 12.33 -5.44
CA CYS A 270 -5.72 11.26 -4.45
C CYS A 270 -4.31 10.89 -3.94
N LEU A 271 -3.30 10.86 -4.82
CA LEU A 271 -1.90 10.66 -4.42
C LEU A 271 -1.38 11.81 -3.55
N ARG A 272 -1.76 13.05 -3.86
CA ARG A 272 -1.41 14.22 -3.05
C ARG A 272 -1.99 14.11 -1.65
N GLU A 273 -3.27 13.76 -1.54
CA GLU A 273 -3.96 13.59 -0.25
C GLU A 273 -3.43 12.38 0.53
N ALA A 274 -3.16 11.26 -0.15
CA ALA A 274 -2.54 10.08 0.45
C ALA A 274 -1.15 10.41 1.03
N ARG A 275 -0.30 11.12 0.27
CA ARG A 275 0.99 11.61 0.75
C ARG A 275 0.84 12.57 1.92
N ALA A 276 -0.09 13.53 1.82
CA ALA A 276 -0.36 14.50 2.89
C ALA A 276 -0.86 13.83 4.18
N SER A 277 -1.52 12.66 4.08
CA SER A 277 -1.88 11.86 5.25
C SER A 277 -0.68 11.23 5.97
N GLY A 278 0.53 11.34 5.40
CA GLY A 278 1.77 10.78 5.94
C GLY A 278 2.16 9.43 5.36
N MET A 279 1.56 8.97 4.25
CA MET A 279 2.00 7.75 3.56
C MET A 279 3.37 7.99 2.90
N THR A 280 4.22 6.96 2.88
CA THR A 280 5.56 6.99 2.24
C THR A 280 5.58 6.39 0.85
N TYR A 281 4.57 5.57 0.55
CA TYR A 281 4.32 5.01 -0.76
C TYR A 281 2.82 4.79 -0.93
N ALA A 282 2.42 4.50 -2.16
CA ALA A 282 1.09 4.01 -2.47
C ALA A 282 1.17 2.85 -3.47
N VAL A 283 0.28 1.88 -3.29
CA VAL A 283 0.04 0.83 -4.29
C VAL A 283 -1.39 0.95 -4.81
N LEU A 284 -1.54 1.24 -6.10
CA LEU A 284 -2.82 1.26 -6.79
C LEU A 284 -3.09 -0.16 -7.26
N GLY A 285 -4.08 -0.82 -6.69
CA GLY A 285 -4.35 -2.21 -7.07
C GLY A 285 -5.60 -2.42 -7.90
N GLY A 286 -5.73 -3.62 -8.46
CA GLY A 286 -6.89 -4.01 -9.27
C GLY A 286 -6.96 -3.31 -10.63
N VAL A 287 -5.82 -2.95 -11.21
CA VAL A 287 -5.76 -2.19 -12.46
C VAL A 287 -6.15 -3.06 -13.66
N GLY A 288 -7.45 -3.01 -13.99
CA GLY A 288 -8.00 -3.62 -15.20
C GLY A 288 -7.51 -2.97 -16.51
N THR A 289 -7.60 -3.70 -17.63
CA THR A 289 -7.15 -3.24 -18.96
C THR A 289 -7.77 -1.90 -19.39
N ALA A 290 -9.05 -1.70 -19.08
CA ALA A 290 -9.79 -0.46 -19.37
C ALA A 290 -9.25 0.78 -18.64
N ARG A 291 -8.44 0.62 -17.58
CA ARG A 291 -7.90 1.73 -16.77
C ARG A 291 -6.39 1.94 -16.96
N LEU A 292 -5.74 1.02 -17.66
CA LEU A 292 -4.28 1.04 -17.86
C LEU A 292 -3.81 2.30 -18.57
N ALA A 293 -4.53 2.83 -19.56
CA ALA A 293 -4.06 4.00 -20.32
C ALA A 293 -3.90 5.26 -19.45
N ALA A 294 -4.88 5.57 -18.60
CA ALA A 294 -4.82 6.70 -17.67
C ALA A 294 -3.73 6.53 -16.62
N LEU A 295 -3.60 5.33 -16.08
CA LEU A 295 -2.58 5.03 -15.08
C LEU A 295 -1.17 5.03 -15.69
N ARG A 296 -1.00 4.50 -16.90
CA ARG A 296 0.29 4.51 -17.63
C ARG A 296 0.67 5.90 -18.13
N ALA A 297 -0.24 6.86 -18.16
CA ALA A 297 0.14 8.26 -18.42
C ALA A 297 0.87 8.89 -17.22
N PHE A 298 0.78 8.30 -16.03
CA PHE A 298 1.42 8.83 -14.84
C PHE A 298 2.88 8.37 -14.75
N SER A 299 3.80 9.30 -14.98
CA SER A 299 5.24 9.03 -15.04
C SER A 299 5.86 8.61 -13.71
N ALA A 300 5.12 8.59 -12.60
CA ALA A 300 5.61 8.13 -11.30
C ALA A 300 5.24 6.68 -10.97
N LEU A 301 4.36 6.05 -11.77
CA LEU A 301 3.87 4.70 -11.48
C LEU A 301 4.78 3.61 -12.05
N TRP A 302 4.96 2.54 -11.28
CA TRP A 302 5.75 1.37 -11.63
C TRP A 302 4.94 0.10 -11.49
N THR A 303 4.96 -0.74 -12.51
CA THR A 303 4.29 -2.05 -12.46
C THR A 303 5.00 -2.98 -11.47
N ILE A 304 4.24 -3.64 -10.60
CA ILE A 304 4.72 -4.68 -9.69
C ILE A 304 4.49 -6.07 -10.35
N PRO A 305 5.51 -6.72 -10.95
CA PRO A 305 5.31 -7.96 -11.70
C PRO A 305 4.86 -9.12 -10.81
N GLY A 306 3.92 -9.94 -11.29
CA GLY A 306 3.41 -11.10 -10.54
C GLY A 306 2.48 -10.75 -9.38
N SER A 307 2.02 -9.50 -9.29
CA SER A 307 0.99 -9.10 -8.31
C SER A 307 -0.42 -9.59 -8.67
N CYS A 308 -0.63 -10.18 -9.85
CA CYS A 308 -1.90 -10.79 -10.27
C CYS A 308 -1.95 -12.30 -9.93
N PRO A 309 -3.05 -12.81 -9.32
CA PRO A 309 -4.20 -12.08 -8.80
C PRO A 309 -3.84 -11.27 -7.54
N GLY A 310 -4.24 -10.00 -7.53
CA GLY A 310 -3.98 -9.08 -6.41
C GLY A 310 -4.87 -9.34 -5.18
N ILE A 311 -4.79 -8.44 -4.20
CA ILE A 311 -5.54 -8.59 -2.93
C ILE A 311 -7.07 -8.50 -3.12
N PHE A 312 -7.53 -7.78 -4.14
CA PHE A 312 -8.95 -7.46 -4.42
C PHE A 312 -9.82 -8.66 -4.87
N GLY A 313 -9.28 -9.87 -4.92
CA GLY A 313 -10.01 -11.09 -5.30
C GLY A 313 -10.40 -12.02 -4.15
N ARG A 314 -9.97 -11.73 -2.92
CA ARG A 314 -10.03 -12.69 -1.79
C ARG A 314 -11.26 -12.54 -0.88
N GLY A 315 -12.11 -11.54 -1.13
CA GLY A 315 -13.33 -11.30 -0.35
C GLY A 315 -14.48 -12.22 -0.77
N VAL A 316 -15.45 -12.40 0.14
CA VAL A 316 -16.76 -12.97 -0.20
C VAL A 316 -17.46 -11.98 -1.13
N ARG A 317 -17.83 -12.42 -2.33
CA ARG A 317 -18.53 -11.58 -3.30
C ARG A 317 -20.04 -11.71 -3.12
N ASN A 318 -20.74 -10.58 -3.19
CA ASN A 318 -22.19 -10.54 -3.39
C ASN A 318 -22.53 -10.78 -4.86
#